data_AF-A0A5K8A0D0-F1
#
_entry.id   AF-A0A5K8A0D0-F1
#
_cell.length_a   1.000
_cell.length_b   1.000
_cell.length_c   1.000
_cell.angle_alpha   90.00
_cell.angle_beta   90.00
_cell.angle_gamma   90.00
#
_symmetry.space_group_name_H-M   'P 1'
#
loop_
_entity.id
_entity.type
_entity.pdbx_description
1 polymer ?
#
loop_
_entity_poly.entity_id
_entity_poly.type
_entity_poly.pdbx_seq_one_letter_code
_entity_poly.pdbx_strand_id
1 'polypeptide(L)' 'MSPGPVHTELLDKLHDGEKGKSVTVTGAVIRAIPLRRLGTTEDMADVVAFFVGDDSRFLTGQVLSIDSGLTMIGSPVNF' A
#
# COMPACT_ATOMS: atom_id res chain seq x y z
N MET A 1 -3.12 4.14 -9.80
CA MET A 1 -3.25 3.94 -8.34
C MET A 1 -1.90 3.50 -7.80
N SER A 2 -1.38 4.11 -6.74
CA SER A 2 -0.06 3.81 -6.17
C SER A 2 -0.24 3.20 -4.78
N PRO A 3 -0.38 1.86 -4.67
CA PRO A 3 -0.63 1.22 -3.39
C PRO A 3 0.63 1.20 -2.51
N GLY A 4 0.43 1.30 -1.20
CA GLY A 4 1.44 0.95 -0.20
C GLY A 4 1.51 -0.56 0.04
N PRO A 5 2.12 -1.01 1.15
CA PRO A 5 2.14 -2.42 1.51
C PRO A 5 0.73 -2.99 1.76
N VAL A 6 0.37 -4.03 1.00
CA VAL A 6 -0.92 -4.73 1.06
C VAL A 6 -0.69 -6.20 1.36
N HIS A 7 -1.47 -6.78 2.28
CA HIS A 7 -1.39 -8.20 2.58
C HIS A 7 -1.86 -9.02 1.38
N THR A 8 -0.90 -9.70 0.74
CA THR A 8 -1.11 -10.54 -0.45
C THR A 8 -0.14 -11.71 -0.37
N GLU A 9 -0.48 -12.83 -1.02
CA GLU A 9 0.42 -13.99 -1.08
C GLU A 9 1.80 -13.66 -1.67
N LEU A 10 1.84 -12.71 -2.62
CA LEU A 10 3.09 -12.26 -3.22
C LEU A 10 3.98 -11.60 -2.19
N LEU A 11 3.43 -10.69 -1.39
CA LEU A 11 4.18 -10.00 -0.35
C LEU A 11 4.70 -10.98 0.71
N ASP A 12 3.88 -11.96 1.09
CA ASP A 12 4.29 -12.99 2.04
C ASP A 12 5.45 -13.84 1.49
N LYS A 13 5.39 -14.26 0.22
CA LYS A 13 6.47 -15.02 -0.44
C LYS A 13 7.76 -14.23 -0.60
N LEU A 14 7.67 -12.91 -0.79
CA LEU A 14 8.84 -12.06 -0.84
C LEU A 14 9.56 -12.00 0.51
N HIS A 15 8.83 -12.13 1.64
CA HIS A 15 9.45 -12.16 2.98
C HIS A 15 10.33 -13.40 3.21
N ASP A 16 9.96 -14.54 2.63
CA ASP A 16 10.68 -15.81 2.84
C ASP A 16 11.95 -15.93 1.98
N GLY A 17 12.07 -15.11 0.93
CA GLY A 17 13.05 -15.30 -0.16
C GLY A 17 14.45 -14.71 0.06
N GLU A 18 14.62 -13.57 0.74
CA GLU A 18 15.93 -12.89 0.77
C GLU A 18 16.23 -12.11 2.06
N LYS A 19 17.23 -12.55 2.83
CA LYS A 19 17.82 -11.87 4.00
C LYS A 19 18.57 -10.55 3.67
N GLY A 20 18.27 -9.88 2.55
CA GLY A 20 19.12 -8.80 2.02
C GLY A 20 18.42 -7.52 1.60
N LYS A 21 17.30 -7.58 0.86
CA LYS A 21 16.61 -6.39 0.31
C LYS A 21 15.10 -6.60 0.12
N SER A 22 14.52 -7.55 0.83
CA SER A 22 13.08 -7.78 0.76
C SER A 22 12.37 -6.88 1.74
N VAL A 23 11.30 -6.22 1.27
CA VAL A 23 10.33 -5.43 2.06
C VAL A 23 9.82 -6.35 3.16
N THR A 24 10.56 -6.49 4.25
CA THR A 24 10.09 -7.27 5.37
C THR A 24 9.05 -6.37 6.00
N VAL A 25 7.76 -6.72 5.91
CA VAL A 25 6.73 -6.09 6.72
C VAL A 25 7.00 -6.47 8.17
N THR A 26 8.00 -5.83 8.74
CA THR A 26 8.32 -5.90 10.16
C THR A 26 7.30 -5.06 10.90
N GLY A 27 7.17 -5.30 12.20
CA GLY A 27 6.45 -4.37 13.07
C GLY A 27 6.94 -2.92 12.95
N ALA A 28 8.17 -2.67 12.45
CA ALA A 28 8.66 -1.31 12.19
C ALA A 28 7.94 -0.64 11.01
N VAL A 29 7.68 -1.37 9.91
CA VAL A 29 6.91 -0.87 8.77
C VAL A 29 5.48 -0.56 9.20
N ILE A 30 4.84 -1.48 9.93
CA ILE A 30 3.47 -1.27 10.45
C ILE A 30 3.43 -0.05 11.39
N ARG A 31 4.47 0.16 12.22
CA ARG A 31 4.58 1.35 13.07
C ARG A 31 4.85 2.63 12.29
N ALA A 32 5.43 2.56 11.10
CA ALA A 32 5.60 3.72 10.23
C ALA A 32 4.27 4.11 9.58
N ILE A 33 3.43 3.14 9.21
CA ILE A 33 2.14 3.42 8.58
C ILE A 33 1.22 4.19 9.54
N PRO A 34 0.67 5.37 9.16
CA PRO A 34 -0.23 6.15 10.01
C PRO A 34 -1.44 5.36 10.52
N LEU A 35 -2.08 4.55 9.65
CA LEU A 35 -3.20 3.69 10.05
C LEU A 35 -2.80 2.41 10.80
N ARG A 36 -1.50 2.20 11.08
CA ARG A 36 -0.96 1.10 11.89
C ARG A 36 -1.35 -0.30 11.42
N ARG A 37 -1.58 -0.46 10.12
CA ARG A 37 -1.90 -1.75 9.48
C ARG A 37 -1.43 -1.77 8.04
N LEU A 38 -1.28 -2.96 7.47
CA LEU A 38 -1.23 -3.10 6.02
C LEU A 38 -2.62 -2.83 5.43
N GLY A 39 -2.63 -2.46 4.15
CA GLY A 39 -3.85 -2.56 3.35
C GLY A 39 -4.25 -4.03 3.17
N THR A 40 -5.52 -4.26 2.88
CA THR A 40 -6.04 -5.57 2.44
C THR A 40 -6.41 -5.53 0.96
N THR A 41 -6.70 -6.71 0.40
CA THR A 41 -7.25 -6.83 -0.96
C THR A 41 -8.58 -6.11 -1.11
N GLU A 42 -9.39 -6.08 -0.06
CA GLU A 42 -10.70 -5.41 -0.02
C GLU A 42 -10.53 -3.88 -0.05
N ASP A 43 -9.56 -3.32 0.70
CA ASP A 43 -9.26 -1.88 0.61
C ASP A 43 -8.91 -1.47 -0.84
N MET A 44 -8.18 -2.33 -1.56
CA MET A 44 -7.85 -2.06 -2.97
C MET A 44 -9.07 -2.19 -3.88
N ALA A 45 -9.92 -3.19 -3.64
CA ALA A 45 -11.13 -3.41 -4.40
C ALA A 45 -12.10 -2.22 -4.26
N ASP A 46 -12.28 -1.68 -3.06
CA ASP A 46 -13.13 -0.53 -2.81
C ASP A 46 -12.65 0.72 -3.55
N VAL A 47 -11.33 0.96 -3.59
CA VAL A 47 -10.77 2.10 -4.32
C VAL A 47 -10.88 1.91 -5.83
N VAL A 48 -10.66 0.70 -6.33
CA VAL A 48 -10.90 0.38 -7.75
C VAL A 48 -12.36 0.57 -8.11
N ALA A 49 -13.28 0.14 -7.24
CA ALA A 49 -14.73 0.30 -7.43
C ALA A 49 -15.11 1.78 -7.56
N PHE A 50 -14.52 2.65 -6.73
CA PHE A 50 -14.66 4.10 -6.89
C PHE A 50 -14.11 4.59 -8.24
N PHE A 51 -12.92 4.16 -8.66
CA PHE A 51 -12.34 4.60 -9.93
C PHE A 51 -13.12 4.17 -11.16
N VAL A 52 -13.83 3.05 -11.12
CA VAL A 52 -14.66 2.59 -12.24
C VAL A 52 -16.12 3.03 -12.14
N GLY A 53 -16.52 3.67 -11.04
CA GLY A 53 -17.89 4.14 -10.80
C GLY A 53 -18.20 5.51 -11.41
N ASP A 54 -19.48 5.86 -11.48
CA ASP A 54 -19.94 7.13 -12.08
C ASP A 54 -19.45 8.40 -11.36
N ASP A 55 -19.07 8.25 -10.09
CA ASP A 55 -18.54 9.33 -9.24
C ASP A 55 -17.13 9.78 -9.68
N SER A 56 -16.39 8.94 -10.41
CA SER A 56 -15.05 9.25 -10.91
C SER A 56 -15.05 9.75 -12.36
N ARG A 57 -16.21 9.97 -13.01
CA ARG A 57 -16.31 10.21 -14.47
C ARG A 57 -15.49 11.37 -15.05
N PHE A 58 -15.06 12.32 -14.21
CA PHE A 58 -14.24 13.45 -14.63
C PHE A 58 -12.78 13.35 -14.14
N LEU A 59 -12.44 12.27 -13.43
CA LEU A 59 -11.12 12.01 -12.89
C LEU A 59 -10.29 11.24 -13.91
N THR A 60 -9.28 11.90 -14.49
CA THR A 60 -8.36 11.29 -15.46
C THR A 60 -6.94 11.84 -15.30
N GLY A 61 -5.95 11.07 -15.74
CA GLY A 61 -4.53 11.43 -15.69
C GLY A 61 -3.92 11.47 -14.29
N GLN A 62 -4.62 10.97 -13.27
CA GLN A 62 -4.17 11.01 -11.88
C GLN A 62 -3.52 9.70 -11.42
N VAL A 63 -2.48 9.83 -10.59
CA VAL A 63 -1.97 8.74 -9.76
C VAL A 63 -2.28 9.11 -8.31
N LEU A 64 -3.19 8.36 -7.70
CA LEU A 64 -3.56 8.54 -6.29
C LEU A 64 -2.78 7.56 -5.41
N SER A 65 -2.16 8.09 -4.35
CA SER A 65 -1.51 7.30 -3.30
C SER A 65 -2.56 6.59 -2.45
N ILE A 66 -2.40 5.28 -2.28
CA ILE A 66 -3.32 4.41 -1.52
C ILE A 66 -2.46 3.55 -0.60
N ASP A 67 -1.88 4.18 0.40
CA ASP A 67 -0.79 3.62 1.20
C ASP A 67 -0.97 3.84 2.69
N SER A 68 -2.21 4.11 3.13
CA SER A 68 -2.53 4.45 4.52
C SER A 68 -1.76 5.66 5.06
N GLY A 69 -1.31 6.56 4.17
CA GLY A 69 -0.57 7.78 4.49
C GLY A 69 0.95 7.57 4.63
N LEU A 70 1.48 6.40 4.25
CA LEU A 70 2.90 6.09 4.39
C LEU A 70 3.81 7.10 3.67
N THR A 71 3.45 7.52 2.46
CA THR A 71 4.23 8.51 1.68
C THR A 71 4.08 9.95 2.18
N MET A 72 3.07 10.25 3.00
CA MET A 72 2.79 11.63 3.47
C MET A 72 3.70 12.09 4.61
N ILE A 73 4.19 11.16 5.43
CA ILE A 73 4.94 11.47 6.67
C ILE A 73 6.46 11.49 6.48
N GLY A 74 6.95 11.27 5.25
CA GLY A 74 8.35 11.00 4.96
C GLY A 74 8.75 9.62 5.49
N SER A 75 9.36 8.77 4.67
CA SER A 75 9.65 7.39 5.08
C SER A 75 10.61 7.39 6.29
N PRO A 76 10.20 6.86 7.47
CA PRO A 76 11.12 6.70 8.59
C PRO A 76 12.01 5.45 8.42
N VAL A 77 11.80 4.70 7.33
CA VAL A 77 12.56 3.52 6.95
C VAL A 77 13.29 3.79 5.64
N ASN A 78 14.62 3.68 5.64
CA ASN A 78 15.41 3.71 4.41
C ASN A 78 15.20 2.38 3.67
N PHE A 79 14.77 2.45 2.42
CA PHE A 79 14.72 1.33 1.47
C PHE A 79 16.04 1.22 0.70
#